data_AF-A0A7R8NH78-F1
#
_entry.id   AF-A0A7R8NH78-F1
#
_cell.length_a   1.000
_cell.length_b   1.000
_cell.length_c   1.000
_cell.angle_alpha   90.00
_cell.angle_beta   90.00
_cell.angle_gamma   90.00
#
_symmetry.space_group_name_H-M   'P 1'
#
loop_
_entity.id
_entity.type
_entity.pdbx_description
1 polymer ?
#
loop_
_entity_poly.entity_id
_entity_poly.type
_entity_poly.pdbx_seq_one_letter_code
_entity_poly.pdbx_strand_id
1 'polypeptide(L)'
;MTAPNAAAPNPARHGSGELNWLLDELVQRVASIRKALVLSSDGLATGTSQDLTREDSEHLAAVASGFHSLAKGVGRHFDAGRVRQTVVELDEAFLFVTAAGDGSCLAVLADADSDVGQVAYEMTLMVKRVGAHLANAPRTTGLPAGG
;
A
#
# COMPACT_ATOMS: atom_id res chain seq x y z
N MET A 1 -0.41 48.81 4.03
CA MET A 1 -1.38 48.08 4.88
C MET A 1 -2.08 47.04 3.99
N THR A 2 -1.44 45.89 3.75
CA THR A 2 -1.96 44.81 2.91
C THR A 2 -2.24 43.61 3.80
N ALA A 3 -3.46 43.10 3.74
CA ALA A 3 -3.92 41.92 4.47
C ALA A 3 -3.19 40.64 4.00
N PRO A 4 -2.99 39.63 4.87
CA PRO A 4 -2.45 38.35 4.45
C PRO A 4 -3.53 37.50 3.78
N ASN A 5 -3.20 36.99 2.59
CA ASN A 5 -4.00 36.03 1.84
C ASN A 5 -3.94 34.65 2.52
N ALA A 6 -5.04 34.23 3.14
CA ALA A 6 -5.19 32.88 3.67
C ALA A 6 -5.43 31.90 2.50
N ALA A 7 -4.38 31.17 2.12
CA ALA A 7 -4.49 30.07 1.18
C ALA A 7 -5.40 28.97 1.76
N ALA A 8 -6.49 28.66 1.07
CA ALA A 8 -7.41 27.59 1.42
C ALA A 8 -6.71 26.21 1.40
N PRO A 9 -7.05 25.28 2.31
CA PRO A 9 -6.49 23.92 2.27
C PRO A 9 -6.96 23.16 1.03
N ASN A 10 -6.00 22.60 0.29
CA ASN A 10 -6.24 21.76 -0.89
C ASN A 10 -6.94 20.43 -0.49
N PRO A 11 -8.11 20.09 -1.05
CA PRO A 11 -8.90 18.92 -0.66
C PRO A 11 -8.26 17.56 -1.01
N ALA A 12 -7.19 17.51 -1.81
CA ALA A 12 -6.51 16.27 -2.22
C ALA A 12 -5.67 15.57 -1.12
N ARG A 13 -5.51 16.18 0.07
CA ARG A 13 -4.64 15.65 1.14
C ARG A 13 -5.31 14.68 2.12
N HIS A 14 -6.63 14.47 2.03
CA HIS A 14 -7.36 13.65 3.01
C HIS A 14 -7.16 12.13 2.80
N GLY A 15 -7.03 11.68 1.55
CA GLY A 15 -6.93 10.24 1.24
C GLY A 15 -5.63 9.58 1.71
N SER A 16 -4.49 10.22 1.45
CA SER A 16 -3.16 9.69 1.84
C SER A 16 -2.88 9.79 3.33
N GLY A 17 -3.35 10.86 3.99
CA GLY A 17 -3.16 11.02 5.44
C GLY A 17 -3.86 9.92 6.26
N GLU A 18 -5.07 9.52 5.84
CA GLU A 18 -5.81 8.44 6.49
C GLU A 18 -5.22 7.06 6.21
N LEU A 19 -4.69 6.82 5.00
CA LEU A 19 -3.94 5.59 4.70
C LEU A 19 -2.66 5.48 5.52
N ASN A 20 -1.91 6.57 5.69
CA ASN A 20 -0.70 6.57 6.51
C ASN A 20 -1.03 6.18 7.95
N TRP A 21 -2.08 6.77 8.53
CA TRP A 21 -2.52 6.43 9.89
C TRP A 21 -2.91 4.96 10.03
N LEU A 22 -3.65 4.40 9.06
CA LEU A 22 -3.98 2.97 9.05
C LEU A 22 -2.71 2.10 9.05
N LEU A 23 -1.72 2.44 8.22
CA LEU A 23 -0.46 1.70 8.15
C LEU A 23 0.37 1.82 9.43
N ASP A 24 0.35 2.98 10.08
CA ASP A 24 0.97 3.17 11.39
C ASP A 24 0.32 2.28 12.44
N GLU A 25 -1.01 2.14 12.44
CA GLU A 25 -1.69 1.19 13.33
C GLU A 25 -1.26 -0.26 13.09
N LEU A 26 -1.03 -0.67 11.84
CA LEU A 26 -0.56 -2.02 11.52
C LEU A 26 0.82 -2.28 12.14
N VAL A 27 1.74 -1.33 11.93
CA VAL A 27 3.11 -1.40 12.47
C VAL A 27 3.10 -1.42 14.00
N GLN A 28 2.23 -0.63 14.63
CA GLN A 28 2.09 -0.60 16.09
C GLN A 28 1.46 -1.88 16.67
N ARG A 29 0.55 -2.54 15.93
CA ARG A 29 -0.11 -3.78 16.38
C ARG A 29 0.78 -5.01 16.28
N VAL A 30 1.69 -5.03 15.32
CA VAL A 30 2.63 -6.13 15.10
C VAL A 30 4.04 -5.57 15.17
N ALA A 31 4.65 -5.66 16.35
CA ALA A 31 5.94 -5.03 16.63
C ALA A 31 7.08 -5.52 15.70
N SER A 32 6.96 -6.72 15.12
CA SER A 32 7.93 -7.27 14.17
C SER A 32 7.73 -6.76 12.73
N ILE A 33 6.70 -5.96 12.45
CA ILE A 33 6.56 -5.25 11.18
C ILE A 33 7.43 -4.00 11.25
N ARG A 34 8.39 -3.89 10.33
CA ARG A 34 9.32 -2.76 10.22
C ARG A 34 8.76 -1.62 9.38
N LYS A 35 8.11 -1.96 8.25
CA LYS A 35 7.63 -1.00 7.24
C LYS A 35 6.34 -1.51 6.61
N ALA A 36 5.43 -0.59 6.31
CA ALA A 36 4.23 -0.88 5.54
C ALA A 36 3.97 0.22 4.48
N LEU A 37 3.46 -0.19 3.33
CA LEU A 37 3.19 0.66 2.18
C LEU A 37 1.94 0.18 1.44
N VAL A 38 1.06 1.11 1.08
CA VAL A 38 0.04 0.88 0.05
C VAL A 38 0.50 1.54 -1.24
N LEU A 39 0.36 0.82 -2.36
CA LEU A 39 0.69 1.30 -3.69
C LEU A 39 -0.47 1.09 -4.67
N SER A 40 -0.55 1.94 -5.69
CA SER A 40 -1.47 1.83 -6.81
C SER A 40 -0.95 0.86 -7.88
N SER A 41 -1.80 0.57 -8.87
CA SER A 41 -1.55 -0.38 -9.96
C SER A 41 -0.45 0.05 -10.92
N ASP A 42 -0.12 1.35 -10.93
CA ASP A 42 1.00 1.94 -11.66
C ASP A 42 2.33 1.90 -10.88
N GLY A 43 2.31 1.36 -9.65
CA GLY A 43 3.51 1.22 -8.82
C GLY A 43 3.86 2.45 -7.99
N LEU A 44 2.97 3.43 -7.89
CA LEU A 44 3.18 4.61 -7.04
C LEU A 44 2.73 4.38 -5.60
N ALA A 45 3.53 4.86 -4.64
CA ALA A 45 3.18 4.86 -3.24
C ALA A 45 1.98 5.80 -2.98
N THR A 46 0.91 5.30 -2.37
CA THR A 46 -0.31 6.07 -2.06
C THR A 46 -0.52 6.27 -0.56
N GLY A 47 0.12 5.46 0.28
CA GLY A 47 0.25 5.66 1.71
C GLY A 47 1.40 4.87 2.31
N THR A 48 2.06 5.40 3.33
CA THR A 48 3.28 4.84 3.95
C THR A 48 3.19 4.87 5.47
N SER A 49 3.80 3.90 6.14
CA SER A 49 4.05 3.97 7.58
C SER A 49 5.09 5.04 7.93
N GLN A 50 5.03 5.58 9.14
CA GLN A 50 5.79 6.73 9.66
C GLN A 50 7.30 6.63 9.46
N ASP A 51 7.88 5.44 9.67
CA ASP A 51 9.33 5.26 9.60
C ASP A 51 9.85 4.96 8.18
N LEU A 52 8.98 4.94 7.16
CA LEU A 52 9.39 4.69 5.78
C LEU A 52 9.76 6.02 5.11
N THR A 53 11.03 6.18 4.78
CA THR A 53 11.48 7.39 4.06
C THR A 53 10.86 7.44 2.68
N ARG A 54 10.82 8.63 2.08
CA ARG A 54 10.28 8.78 0.73
C ARG A 54 11.03 7.92 -0.29
N GLU A 55 12.36 7.93 -0.24
CA GLU A 55 13.21 7.14 -1.14
C GLU A 55 12.96 5.63 -0.97
N ASP A 56 12.93 5.16 0.28
CA ASP A 56 12.62 3.75 0.58
C ASP A 56 11.21 3.37 0.14
N SER A 57 10.24 4.29 0.25
CA SER A 57 8.87 4.05 -0.20
C SER A 57 8.77 3.88 -1.70
N GLU A 58 9.47 4.71 -2.47
CA GLU A 58 9.52 4.63 -3.93
C GLU A 58 10.22 3.32 -4.36
N HIS A 59 11.31 2.94 -3.70
CA HIS A 59 12.01 1.69 -3.95
C HIS A 59 11.15 0.46 -3.61
N LEU A 60 10.53 0.43 -2.43
CA LEU A 60 9.67 -0.67 -1.99
C LEU A 60 8.43 -0.81 -2.89
N ALA A 61 7.86 0.30 -3.38
CA ALA A 61 6.75 0.29 -4.33
C ALA A 61 7.15 -0.35 -5.67
N ALA A 62 8.34 0.00 -6.19
CA ALA A 62 8.87 -0.57 -7.41
C ALA A 62 9.10 -2.10 -7.27
N VAL A 63 9.70 -2.52 -6.16
CA VAL A 63 9.92 -3.95 -5.87
C VAL A 63 8.60 -4.71 -5.74
N ALA A 64 7.66 -4.20 -4.94
CA ALA A 64 6.37 -4.84 -4.71
C ALA A 64 5.52 -4.95 -5.99
N SER A 65 5.49 -3.90 -6.82
CA SER A 65 4.78 -3.90 -8.10
C SER A 65 5.38 -4.90 -9.11
N GLY A 66 6.72 -5.05 -9.11
CA GLY A 66 7.43 -6.08 -9.87
C GLY A 66 7.00 -7.49 -9.47
N PHE A 67 7.05 -7.81 -8.18
CA PHE A 67 6.61 -9.11 -7.66
C PHE A 67 5.16 -9.42 -8.00
N HIS A 68 4.27 -8.44 -7.81
CA HIS A 68 2.86 -8.61 -8.10
C HIS A 68 2.59 -8.87 -9.60
N SER A 69 3.34 -8.20 -10.48
CA SER A 69 3.25 -8.38 -11.93
C SER A 69 3.74 -9.75 -12.39
N LEU A 70 4.87 -10.20 -11.85
CA LEU A 70 5.41 -11.55 -12.10
C LEU A 70 4.42 -12.63 -11.64
N ALA A 71 3.90 -12.51 -10.43
CA ALA A 71 2.92 -13.45 -9.88
C ALA A 71 1.62 -13.49 -10.72
N LYS A 72 1.14 -12.33 -11.21
CA LYS A 72 0.01 -12.26 -12.15
C LYS A 72 0.32 -12.96 -13.48
N GLY A 73 1.57 -12.92 -13.94
CA GLY A 73 2.05 -13.66 -15.10
C GLY A 73 1.87 -15.16 -14.90
N VAL A 74 2.29 -15.69 -13.75
CA VAL A 74 2.12 -17.11 -13.38
C VAL A 74 0.65 -17.50 -13.40
N GLY A 75 -0.20 -16.74 -12.69
CA GLY A 75 -1.64 -17.02 -12.62
C GLY A 75 -2.32 -17.09 -13.98
N ARG A 76 -1.97 -16.19 -14.90
CA ARG A 76 -2.50 -16.18 -16.29
C ARG A 76 -1.91 -17.30 -17.15
N HIS A 77 -0.61 -17.54 -17.07
CA HIS A 77 0.07 -18.49 -17.95
C HIS A 77 -0.30 -19.94 -17.65
N PHE A 78 -0.48 -20.26 -16.37
CA PHE A 78 -0.80 -21.61 -15.90
C PHE A 78 -2.27 -21.82 -15.54
N ASP A 79 -3.15 -20.85 -15.87
CA ASP A 79 -4.58 -20.86 -15.50
C ASP A 79 -4.83 -21.13 -14.00
N ALA A 80 -3.96 -20.59 -13.15
CA ALA A 80 -3.95 -20.80 -11.70
C ALA A 80 -4.74 -19.73 -10.92
N GLY A 81 -5.54 -18.93 -11.62
CA GLY A 81 -6.38 -17.90 -11.04
C GLY A 81 -5.64 -16.63 -10.58
N ARG A 82 -6.22 -15.93 -9.61
CA ARG A 82 -5.73 -14.63 -9.12
C ARG A 82 -4.66 -14.80 -8.03
N VAL A 83 -3.66 -13.93 -8.05
CA VAL A 83 -2.64 -13.84 -6.99
C VAL A 83 -3.33 -13.49 -5.68
N ARG A 84 -3.16 -14.34 -4.66
CA ARG A 84 -3.64 -14.05 -3.31
C ARG A 84 -2.61 -13.24 -2.54
N GLN A 85 -1.36 -13.69 -2.54
CA GLN A 85 -0.25 -13.08 -1.82
C GLN A 85 1.07 -13.57 -2.42
N THR A 86 2.08 -12.71 -2.40
CA THR A 86 3.49 -13.06 -2.61
C THR A 86 4.20 -12.95 -1.26
N VAL A 87 5.05 -13.93 -0.95
CA VAL A 87 5.92 -13.92 0.22
C VAL A 87 7.34 -14.14 -0.26
N VAL A 88 8.26 -13.29 0.20
CA VAL A 88 9.69 -13.42 -0.05
C VAL A 88 10.37 -13.52 1.30
N GLU A 89 11.09 -14.61 1.50
CA GLU A 89 11.91 -14.87 2.67
C GLU A 89 13.34 -14.43 2.38
N LEU A 90 13.88 -13.58 3.25
CA LEU A 90 15.26 -13.13 3.26
C LEU A 90 15.88 -13.55 4.58
N ASP A 91 17.22 -13.61 4.63
CA ASP A 91 17.95 -14.03 5.83
C ASP A 91 17.50 -13.30 7.11
N GLU A 92 17.18 -12.01 6.98
CA GLU A 92 16.86 -11.13 8.10
C GLU A 92 15.46 -10.49 8.01
N ALA A 93 14.63 -10.91 7.05
CA ALA A 93 13.31 -10.29 6.86
C ALA A 93 12.34 -11.15 6.03
N PHE A 94 11.06 -10.87 6.19
CA PHE A 94 10.03 -11.27 5.22
C PHE A 94 9.46 -10.04 4.51
N LEU A 95 9.26 -10.15 3.20
CA LEU A 95 8.46 -9.23 2.41
C LEU A 95 7.15 -9.91 2.01
N PHE A 96 6.04 -9.31 2.40
CA PHE A 96 4.70 -9.72 2.01
C PHE A 96 4.12 -8.70 1.03
N VAL A 97 3.51 -9.18 -0.06
CA VAL A 97 2.78 -8.33 -1.02
C VAL A 97 1.42 -8.96 -1.29
N THR A 98 0.34 -8.26 -0.98
CA THR A 98 -1.03 -8.73 -1.18
C THR A 98 -1.86 -7.68 -1.93
N ALA A 99 -2.89 -8.13 -2.65
CA ALA A 99 -3.86 -7.23 -3.24
C ALA A 99 -4.64 -6.49 -2.13
N ALA A 100 -4.84 -5.18 -2.31
CA ALA A 100 -5.50 -4.29 -1.36
C ALA A 100 -6.69 -3.55 -2.00
N GLY A 101 -7.56 -4.30 -2.70
CA GLY A 101 -8.66 -3.75 -3.50
C GLY A 101 -8.35 -3.65 -5.00
N ASP A 102 -9.27 -3.09 -5.76
CA ASP A 102 -9.15 -2.99 -7.21
C ASP A 102 -8.07 -1.99 -7.61
N GLY A 103 -6.92 -2.53 -8.03
CA GLY A 103 -5.80 -1.72 -8.51
C GLY A 103 -4.89 -1.18 -7.41
N SER A 104 -4.88 -1.78 -6.22
CA SER A 104 -3.92 -1.45 -5.17
C SER A 104 -3.30 -2.69 -4.54
N CYS A 105 -2.11 -2.53 -3.97
CA CYS A 105 -1.41 -3.58 -3.22
C CYS A 105 -0.94 -3.04 -1.87
N LEU A 106 -0.89 -3.91 -0.88
CA LEU A 106 -0.27 -3.68 0.42
C LEU A 106 1.05 -4.46 0.44
N ALA A 107 2.15 -3.75 0.72
CA ALA A 107 3.48 -4.30 0.94
C ALA A 107 3.88 -4.12 2.41
N VAL A 108 4.41 -5.18 3.01
CA VAL A 108 4.83 -5.21 4.42
C VAL A 108 6.19 -5.87 4.53
N LEU A 109 7.13 -5.20 5.18
CA LEU A 109 8.44 -5.74 5.53
C LEU A 109 8.46 -6.05 7.03
N ALA A 110 8.76 -7.29 7.38
CA ALA A 110 8.79 -7.77 8.77
C ALA A 110 10.12 -8.45 9.10
N ASP A 111 10.48 -8.52 10.38
CA ASP A 111 11.66 -9.22 10.88
C ASP A 111 11.60 -10.73 10.57
N ALA A 112 12.75 -11.40 10.45
CA ALA A 112 12.84 -12.85 10.19
C ALA A 112 12.29 -13.72 11.34
N ASP A 113 12.22 -13.20 12.56
CA ASP A 113 11.64 -13.88 13.72
C ASP A 113 10.13 -13.64 13.90
N SER A 114 9.50 -12.96 12.94
CA SER A 114 8.07 -12.66 12.96
C SER A 114 7.20 -13.92 12.95
N ASP A 115 6.11 -13.88 13.71
CA ASP A 115 4.99 -14.81 13.50
C ASP A 115 4.29 -14.48 12.18
N VAL A 116 4.63 -15.24 11.14
CA VAL A 116 4.08 -15.10 9.78
C VAL A 116 2.55 -15.21 9.78
N GLY A 117 1.97 -16.03 10.66
CA GLY A 117 0.53 -16.18 10.80
C GLY A 117 -0.13 -14.92 11.34
N GLN A 118 0.47 -14.31 12.36
CA GLN A 118 0.01 -13.03 12.93
C GLN A 118 0.12 -11.90 11.90
N VAL A 119 1.25 -11.79 11.21
CA VAL A 119 1.46 -10.77 10.15
C VAL A 119 0.39 -10.92 9.07
N ALA A 120 0.19 -12.13 8.54
CA ALA A 120 -0.81 -12.38 7.51
C ALA A 120 -2.25 -12.08 7.96
N TYR A 121 -2.58 -12.37 9.23
CA TYR A 121 -3.88 -12.07 9.82
C TYR A 121 -4.14 -10.56 9.87
N GLU A 122 -3.20 -9.79 10.42
CA GLU A 122 -3.33 -8.33 10.53
C GLU A 122 -3.31 -7.66 9.15
N MET A 123 -2.51 -8.15 8.20
CA MET A 123 -2.56 -7.73 6.81
C MET A 123 -3.93 -7.94 6.18
N THR A 124 -4.58 -9.08 6.44
CA THR A 124 -5.92 -9.38 5.92
C THR A 124 -6.96 -8.39 6.47
N LEU A 125 -6.88 -8.03 7.75
CA LEU A 125 -7.73 -6.99 8.34
C LEU A 125 -7.42 -5.61 7.75
N MET A 126 -6.15 -5.32 7.52
CA MET A 126 -5.72 -4.04 6.95
C MET A 126 -6.23 -3.86 5.52
N VAL A 127 -6.11 -4.88 4.67
CA VAL A 127 -6.62 -4.87 3.30
C VAL A 127 -8.11 -4.55 3.25
N LYS A 128 -8.91 -5.08 4.19
CA LYS A 128 -10.35 -4.76 4.26
C LYS A 128 -10.59 -3.29 4.58
N ARG A 129 -9.81 -2.71 5.50
CA ARG A 129 -9.89 -1.30 5.90
C ARG A 129 -9.46 -0.37 4.76
N VAL A 130 -8.31 -0.66 4.14
CA VAL A 130 -7.80 0.06 2.96
C VAL A 130 -8.81 0.00 1.80
N GLY A 131 -9.36 -1.19 1.52
CA GLY A 131 -10.35 -1.36 0.45
C GLY A 131 -11.62 -0.54 0.68
N ALA A 132 -12.13 -0.49 1.92
CA ALA A 132 -13.27 0.35 2.28
C ALA A 132 -12.95 1.86 2.10
N HIS A 133 -11.76 2.27 2.49
CA HIS A 133 -11.30 3.66 2.33
C HIS A 133 -11.20 4.07 0.85
N LEU A 134 -10.54 3.24 0.03
CA LEU A 134 -10.39 3.50 -1.40
C LEU A 134 -11.71 3.47 -2.16
N ALA A 135 -12.66 2.62 -1.75
CA ALA A 135 -14.00 2.59 -2.33
C ALA A 135 -14.81 3.88 -2.06
N ASN A 136 -14.52 4.56 -0.95
CA ASN A 136 -15.21 5.79 -0.52
C ASN A 136 -14.51 7.07 -1.00
N ALA A 137 -13.27 6.99 -1.48
CA ALA A 137 -12.57 8.12 -2.05
C ALA A 137 -13.26 8.60 -3.35
N PRO A 138 -13.47 9.91 -3.54
CA PRO A 138 -14.02 10.43 -4.80
C PRO A 138 -13.15 9.97 -5.96
N ARG A 139 -13.70 9.14 -6.84
CA ARG A 139 -13.03 8.77 -8.09
C ARG A 139 -12.89 10.03 -8.93
N THR A 140 -11.69 10.57 -9.04
CA THR A 140 -11.38 11.63 -10.01
C THR A 140 -11.42 11.02 -11.40
N THR A 141 -12.62 10.83 -11.93
CA THR A 141 -12.84 10.59 -13.35
C THR A 141 -12.30 11.81 -14.09
N GLY A 142 -11.13 11.67 -14.72
CA GLY A 142 -10.58 12.68 -15.59
C GLY A 142 -11.59 12.97 -16.69
N LEU A 143 -12.18 14.17 -16.65
CA LEU A 143 -13.03 14.65 -17.72
C LEU A 143 -12.14 14.81 -18.96
N PRO A 144 -12.44 14.20 -20.11
CA PRO A 144 -11.72 14.51 -21.33
C PRO A 144 -12.02 15.98 -21.68
N ALA A 145 -11.00 16.82 -21.59
CA ALA A 145 -11.05 18.16 -22.16
C ALA A 145 -11.08 18.02 -23.69
N GLY A 146 -12.26 18.20 -24.28
CA GLY A 146 -12.43 18.22 -25.73
C GLY A 146 -13.76 18.91 -26.08
N GLY A 147 -13.65 20.04 -26.79
CA GLY A 147 -14.77 20.80 -27.35
C GLY A 147 -14.53 22.30 -27.31
#